data_AF-A0A5A7RRK3-F1
#
_entry.id   AF-A0A5A7RRK3-F1
#
_cell.length_a   1.000
_cell.length_b   1.000
_cell.length_c   1.000
_cell.angle_alpha   90.00
_cell.angle_beta   90.00
_cell.angle_gamma   90.00
#
_symmetry.space_group_name_H-M   'P 1'
#
loop_
_entity.id
_entity.type
_entity.pdbx_description
1 polymer ?
#
loop_
_entity_poly.entity_id
_entity_poly.type
_entity_poly.pdbx_seq_one_letter_code
_entity_poly.pdbx_strand_id
1 'polypeptide(L)'
;MKKLGLALLVALVIVSTINLSAVKKSYAQSYNENIEIKKYFINVTTTREYFSVNEEIFFHITNNTFLNKTIFIFIQGTAEEIKASISNKLVSLNKSLDGEKYHINLTSYNLSTSAFRLDINYRLPYSANFITKKIIYTTDEISVNLDNKLVFNSKNILTNAILKAILPTEKEGISLWYYIIYIAVIALIGSGVIILVSYLKGKGRKEEVETPEILELRKKLLLESLKELEKEYRAKKISDHTYNRLREEYKSQAVNVMKKLDEIKK
;
A
#
# COMPACT_ATOMS: atom_id res chain seq x y z
N MET A 1 -2.10 -22.91 2.78
CA MET A 1 -1.17 -23.37 1.72
C MET A 1 -1.41 -22.59 0.44
N LYS A 2 -0.47 -21.70 0.10
CA LYS A 2 -0.02 -21.28 -1.24
C LYS A 2 0.76 -19.98 -1.04
N LYS A 3 2.09 -20.08 -0.95
CA LYS A 3 3.01 -18.96 -1.07
C LYS A 3 2.89 -18.46 -2.51
N LEU A 4 2.19 -17.36 -2.74
CA LEU A 4 2.29 -16.63 -4.00
C LEU A 4 3.60 -15.86 -3.95
N GLY A 5 4.65 -16.47 -4.52
CA GLY A 5 5.89 -15.78 -4.83
C GLY A 5 5.60 -14.76 -5.93
N LEU A 6 5.52 -13.50 -5.55
CA LEU A 6 5.52 -12.40 -6.50
C LEU A 6 6.95 -12.29 -7.06
N ALA A 7 7.15 -12.79 -8.27
CA ALA A 7 8.39 -12.59 -9.00
C ALA A 7 8.50 -11.09 -9.36
N LEU A 8 9.32 -10.35 -8.60
CA LEU A 8 9.57 -8.94 -8.83
C LEU A 8 10.38 -8.77 -10.13
N LEU A 9 9.77 -8.15 -11.13
CA LEU A 9 10.34 -7.88 -12.44
C LEU A 9 11.27 -6.67 -12.32
N VAL A 10 12.58 -6.90 -12.24
CA VAL A 10 13.59 -5.82 -12.23
C VAL A 10 13.71 -5.28 -13.65
N ALA A 11 13.01 -4.20 -13.95
CA ALA A 11 13.15 -3.48 -15.21
C ALA A 11 14.36 -2.54 -15.13
N LEU A 12 15.47 -2.92 -15.77
CA LEU A 12 16.66 -2.06 -15.91
C LEU A 12 16.45 -1.10 -17.09
N VAL A 13 16.32 0.21 -16.82
CA VAL A 13 16.32 1.22 -17.89
C VAL A 13 17.76 1.69 -18.11
N ILE A 14 18.40 1.17 -19.15
CA ILE A 14 19.68 1.70 -19.66
C ILE A 14 19.35 2.89 -20.56
N VAL A 15 19.50 4.11 -20.03
CA VAL A 15 19.51 5.31 -20.88
C VAL A 15 20.95 5.55 -21.33
N SER A 16 21.36 4.93 -22.43
CA SER A 16 22.58 5.33 -23.13
C SER A 16 22.24 6.50 -24.05
N THR A 17 22.35 7.74 -23.56
CA THR A 17 22.42 8.88 -24.49
C THR A 17 23.77 8.82 -25.19
N ILE A 18 23.79 8.22 -26.38
CA ILE A 18 24.87 8.39 -27.35
C ILE A 18 24.75 9.84 -27.84
N ASN A 19 25.32 10.78 -27.08
CA ASN A 19 25.55 12.13 -27.58
C ASN A 19 26.73 12.05 -28.55
N LEU A 20 26.42 11.68 -29.80
CA LEU A 20 27.28 11.87 -30.95
C LEU A 20 27.18 13.34 -31.37
N SER A 21 27.74 14.24 -30.56
CA SER A 21 27.84 15.66 -30.91
C SER A 21 29.00 16.30 -30.18
N ALA A 22 30.03 16.60 -30.96
CA ALA A 22 31.12 17.52 -30.72
C ALA A 22 31.86 17.35 -29.38
N VAL A 23 33.03 16.75 -29.48
CA VAL A 23 34.15 16.88 -28.53
C VAL A 23 34.47 18.37 -28.34
N LYS A 24 33.76 19.03 -27.42
CA LYS A 24 34.37 20.10 -26.64
C LYS A 24 35.13 19.40 -25.52
N LYS A 25 36.44 19.27 -25.71
CA LYS A 25 37.39 18.95 -24.64
C LYS A 25 37.17 19.97 -23.52
N SER A 26 36.33 19.62 -22.56
CA SER A 26 36.24 20.31 -21.29
C SER A 26 37.57 20.10 -20.58
N TYR A 27 38.14 21.18 -20.07
CA TYR A 27 39.49 21.33 -19.49
C TYR A 27 39.80 20.46 -18.26
N ALA A 28 39.03 19.39 -17.99
CA ALA A 28 39.23 18.47 -16.87
C ALA A 28 39.75 17.08 -17.27
N GLN A 29 40.01 16.81 -18.56
CA GLN A 29 40.35 15.47 -19.06
C GLN A 29 41.85 15.12 -19.03
N SER A 30 42.70 15.92 -18.38
CA SER A 30 44.17 15.79 -18.48
C SER A 30 44.90 15.16 -17.28
N TYR A 31 44.21 14.71 -16.22
CA TYR A 31 44.91 14.32 -14.97
C TYR A 31 44.86 12.83 -14.57
N ASN A 32 44.12 11.96 -15.29
CA ASN A 32 43.78 10.63 -14.74
C ASN A 32 43.99 9.44 -15.70
N GLU A 33 44.84 9.54 -16.73
CA GLU A 33 45.15 8.39 -17.61
C GLU A 33 45.87 7.24 -16.89
N ASN A 34 46.38 7.48 -15.68
CA ASN A 34 47.16 6.52 -14.90
C ASN A 34 46.39 5.86 -13.75
N ILE A 35 45.06 6.02 -13.69
CA ILE A 35 44.22 5.47 -12.62
C ILE A 35 43.08 4.69 -13.24
N GLU A 36 43.01 3.42 -12.89
CA GLU A 36 41.99 2.48 -13.33
C GLU A 36 41.39 1.74 -12.12
N ILE A 37 40.16 1.27 -12.27
CA ILE A 37 39.49 0.42 -11.29
C ILE A 37 39.43 -0.98 -11.85
N LYS A 38 40.10 -1.93 -11.20
CA LYS A 38 40.08 -3.34 -11.61
C LYS A 38 38.76 -4.00 -11.25
N LYS A 39 38.22 -3.68 -10.07
CA LYS A 39 36.95 -4.24 -9.60
C LYS A 39 36.20 -3.21 -8.77
N TYR A 40 34.89 -3.18 -8.96
CA TYR A 40 33.98 -2.34 -8.22
C TYR A 40 32.80 -3.18 -7.73
N PHE A 41 32.73 -3.44 -6.42
CA PHE A 41 31.59 -4.08 -5.80
C PHE A 41 30.72 -3.06 -5.09
N ILE A 42 29.42 -3.12 -5.32
CA ILE A 42 28.43 -2.30 -4.62
C ILE A 42 27.43 -3.26 -3.98
N ASN A 43 27.46 -3.38 -2.67
CA ASN A 43 26.54 -4.19 -1.90
C ASN A 43 25.52 -3.27 -1.22
N VAL A 44 24.25 -3.48 -1.52
CA VAL A 44 23.13 -2.76 -0.92
C VAL A 44 22.33 -3.73 -0.05
N THR A 45 22.13 -3.38 1.21
CA THR A 45 21.29 -4.12 2.15
C THR A 45 20.09 -3.27 2.53
N THR A 46 18.89 -3.81 2.31
CA THR A 46 17.63 -3.19 2.68
C THR A 46 17.42 -3.34 4.18
N THR A 47 17.19 -2.22 4.87
CA THR A 47 16.76 -2.20 6.27
C THR A 47 15.35 -1.63 6.39
N ARG A 48 14.80 -1.53 7.60
CA ARG A 48 13.46 -0.96 7.82
C ARG A 48 13.38 0.55 7.57
N GLU A 49 14.50 1.26 7.74
CA GLU A 49 14.51 2.73 7.79
C GLU A 49 15.43 3.37 6.74
N TYR A 50 16.37 2.59 6.19
CA TYR A 50 17.35 3.05 5.20
C TYR A 50 17.89 1.90 4.36
N PHE A 51 18.60 2.24 3.28
CA PHE A 51 19.44 1.29 2.57
C PHE A 51 20.89 1.46 3.03
N SER A 52 21.50 0.39 3.53
CA SER A 52 22.92 0.37 3.84
C SER A 52 23.70 0.05 2.57
N VAL A 53 24.64 0.91 2.19
CA VAL A 53 25.48 0.70 1.02
C VAL A 53 26.93 0.53 1.45
N ASN A 54 27.53 -0.57 1.00
CA ASN A 54 28.95 -0.85 1.13
C ASN A 54 29.55 -0.98 -0.27
N GLU A 55 30.55 -0.15 -0.56
CA GLU A 55 31.29 -0.16 -1.82
C GLU A 55 32.73 -0.59 -1.60
N GLU A 56 33.21 -1.53 -2.41
CA GLU A 56 34.59 -2.00 -2.40
C GLU A 56 35.21 -1.72 -3.77
N ILE A 57 36.20 -0.82 -3.80
CA ILE A 57 36.81 -0.33 -5.03
C ILE A 57 38.28 -0.71 -5.05
N PHE A 58 38.68 -1.48 -6.06
CA PHE A 58 40.05 -1.94 -6.25
C PHE A 58 40.74 -1.08 -7.31
N PHE A 59 41.51 -0.11 -6.84
CA PHE A 59 42.28 0.79 -7.70
C PHE A 59 43.59 0.15 -8.14
N HIS A 60 43.99 0.46 -9.38
CA HIS A 60 45.33 0.23 -9.88
C HIS A 60 45.87 1.53 -10.49
N ILE A 61 47.09 1.89 -10.11
CA ILE A 61 47.74 3.14 -10.48
C ILE A 61 49.05 2.83 -11.21
N THR A 62 49.09 3.05 -12.52
CA THR A 62 50.16 2.57 -13.39
C THR A 62 51.49 3.32 -13.23
N ASN A 63 51.47 4.56 -12.72
CA ASN A 63 52.69 5.35 -12.49
C ASN A 63 52.97 5.53 -10.98
N ASN A 64 54.09 4.98 -10.51
CA ASN A 64 54.32 4.62 -9.11
C ASN A 64 54.74 5.78 -8.17
N THR A 65 54.77 7.02 -8.64
CA THR A 65 55.07 8.18 -7.80
C THR A 65 53.81 8.63 -7.05
N PHE A 66 53.53 7.94 -5.94
CA PHE A 66 52.39 8.20 -5.04
C PHE A 66 52.42 9.55 -4.31
N LEU A 67 53.49 10.35 -4.50
CA LEU A 67 53.78 11.53 -3.69
C LEU A 67 52.71 12.63 -3.75
N ASN A 68 51.89 12.72 -4.79
CA ASN A 68 50.88 13.78 -4.96
C ASN A 68 49.57 13.29 -5.62
N LYS A 69 49.09 12.10 -5.28
CA LYS A 69 47.89 11.54 -5.94
C LYS A 69 46.63 11.81 -5.13
N THR A 70 45.77 12.64 -5.70
CA THR A 70 44.38 12.80 -5.25
C THR A 70 43.48 11.96 -6.14
N ILE A 71 42.70 11.06 -5.55
CA ILE A 71 41.64 10.33 -6.26
C ILE A 71 40.29 11.00 -6.03
N PHE A 72 39.38 10.81 -6.98
CA PHE A 72 38.01 11.30 -6.89
C PHE A 72 37.03 10.15 -6.86
N ILE A 73 36.05 10.22 -5.98
CA ILE A 73 34.95 9.26 -5.89
C ILE A 73 33.62 10.01 -5.99
N PHE A 74 32.62 9.37 -6.60
CA PHE A 74 31.26 9.89 -6.64
C PHE A 74 30.47 9.22 -5.53
N ILE A 75 29.73 9.99 -4.73
CA ILE A 75 28.75 9.45 -3.78
C ILE A 75 27.45 10.19 -4.03
N GLN A 76 26.35 9.46 -4.12
CA GLN A 76 25.03 10.02 -4.37
C GLN A 76 24.69 11.10 -3.33
N GLY A 77 24.15 12.24 -3.77
CA GLY A 77 23.96 13.40 -2.91
C GLY A 77 23.01 13.21 -1.72
N THR A 78 22.12 12.20 -1.77
CA THR A 78 21.23 11.83 -0.66
C THR A 78 21.90 10.87 0.35
N ALA A 79 23.20 10.62 0.23
CA ALA A 79 23.91 9.73 1.14
C ALA A 79 24.19 10.40 2.49
N GLU A 80 24.00 9.63 3.54
CA GLU A 80 24.21 10.01 4.94
C GLU A 80 25.24 9.10 5.60
N GLU A 81 25.84 9.57 6.70
CA GLU A 81 26.82 8.82 7.50
C GLU A 81 27.98 8.20 6.69
N ILE A 82 28.49 8.95 5.72
CA ILE A 82 29.53 8.49 4.81
C ILE A 82 30.83 8.26 5.58
N LYS A 83 31.35 7.04 5.51
CA LYS A 83 32.66 6.63 6.05
C LYS A 83 33.44 5.92 4.96
N ALA A 84 34.71 6.24 4.83
CA ALA A 84 35.59 5.52 3.93
C ALA A 84 36.87 5.09 4.63
N SER A 85 37.48 4.01 4.17
CA SER A 85 38.75 3.49 4.69
C SER A 85 39.61 2.91 3.58
N ILE A 86 40.92 3.06 3.74
CA ILE A 86 41.94 2.40 2.91
C ILE A 86 42.77 1.55 3.86
N SER A 87 42.89 0.25 3.59
CA SER A 87 43.62 -0.70 4.45
C SER A 87 43.20 -0.59 5.93
N ASN A 88 41.89 -0.52 6.19
CA ASN A 88 41.27 -0.33 7.52
C ASN A 88 41.60 0.99 8.24
N LYS A 89 42.31 1.93 7.62
CA LYS A 89 42.52 3.27 8.14
C LYS A 89 41.46 4.22 7.59
N LEU A 90 40.74 4.92 8.46
CA LEU A 90 39.74 5.90 8.05
C LEU A 90 40.36 6.98 7.16
N VAL A 91 39.62 7.35 6.11
CA VAL A 91 40.01 8.42 5.19
C VAL A 91 39.14 9.65 5.32
N SER A 92 39.78 10.82 5.25
CA SER A 92 39.07 12.09 5.19
C SER A 92 38.51 12.30 3.80
N LEU A 93 37.18 12.42 3.72
CA LEU A 93 36.45 12.68 2.50
C LEU A 93 36.14 14.17 2.40
N ASN A 94 36.84 14.87 1.50
CA ASN A 94 36.59 16.28 1.26
C ASN A 94 35.75 16.44 0.00
N LYS A 95 34.65 17.18 0.09
CA LYS A 95 33.78 17.44 -1.07
C LYS A 95 34.50 18.36 -2.07
N SER A 96 34.41 18.06 -3.36
CA SER A 96 34.93 18.93 -4.42
C SER A 96 34.11 20.21 -4.54
N LEU A 97 34.68 21.24 -5.19
CA LEU A 97 34.04 22.53 -5.41
C LEU A 97 32.73 22.44 -6.21
N ASP A 98 32.61 21.47 -7.11
CA ASP A 98 31.39 21.18 -7.87
C ASP A 98 30.30 20.48 -7.03
N GLY A 99 30.63 20.03 -5.81
CA GLY A 99 29.71 19.32 -4.92
C GLY A 99 29.34 17.90 -5.37
N GLU A 100 29.82 17.43 -6.53
CA GLU A 100 29.43 16.13 -7.09
C GLU A 100 30.36 14.99 -6.65
N LYS A 101 31.58 15.29 -6.22
CA LYS A 101 32.62 14.30 -5.94
C LYS A 101 33.21 14.52 -4.55
N TYR A 102 33.85 13.48 -4.04
CA TYR A 102 34.76 13.56 -2.91
C TYR A 102 36.17 13.30 -3.42
N HIS A 103 37.13 14.01 -2.86
CA HIS A 103 38.53 13.82 -3.16
C HIS A 103 39.27 13.26 -1.94
N ILE A 104 40.16 12.31 -2.19
CA ILE A 104 40.99 11.65 -1.18
C ILE A 104 42.44 11.86 -1.57
N ASN A 105 43.23 12.47 -0.68
CA ASN A 105 44.66 12.62 -0.85
C ASN A 105 45.37 11.33 -0.39
N LEU A 106 46.04 10.62 -1.29
CA LEU A 106 46.69 9.34 -0.98
C LEU A 106 48.05 9.49 -0.28
N THR A 107 48.65 10.69 -0.26
CA THR A 107 50.00 10.92 0.28
C THR A 107 50.14 10.52 1.75
N SER A 108 49.06 10.60 2.55
CA SER A 108 49.06 10.28 3.98
C SER A 108 48.80 8.80 4.32
N TYR A 109 48.65 7.94 3.31
CA TYR A 109 48.27 6.53 3.47
C TYR A 109 49.40 5.52 3.19
N ASN A 110 50.62 6.01 2.87
CA ASN A 110 51.84 5.22 2.69
C ASN A 110 51.61 3.90 1.94
N LEU A 111 50.99 3.99 0.75
CA LEU A 111 50.65 2.84 -0.07
C LEU A 111 51.94 2.22 -0.62
N SER A 112 52.21 0.97 -0.26
CA SER A 112 53.42 0.23 -0.66
C SER A 112 53.35 -0.33 -2.08
N THR A 113 52.18 -0.30 -2.72
CA THR A 113 51.97 -0.86 -4.05
C THR A 113 51.10 0.04 -4.92
N SER A 114 51.20 -0.15 -6.24
CA SER A 114 50.35 0.50 -7.24
C SER A 114 48.85 0.16 -7.10
N ALA A 115 48.49 -0.85 -6.30
CA ALA A 115 47.12 -1.28 -6.09
C ALA A 115 46.67 -1.10 -4.65
N PHE A 116 45.42 -0.70 -4.45
CA PHE A 116 44.83 -0.62 -3.13
C PHE A 116 43.31 -0.78 -3.18
N ARG A 117 42.75 -1.13 -2.03
CA ARG A 117 41.31 -1.23 -1.82
C ARG A 117 40.82 -0.01 -1.05
N LEU A 118 39.77 0.62 -1.56
CA LEU A 118 39.00 1.64 -0.89
C LEU A 118 37.63 1.06 -0.54
N ASP A 119 37.30 1.11 0.74
CA ASP A 119 35.99 0.72 1.26
C ASP A 119 35.19 1.98 1.59
N ILE A 120 33.92 2.04 1.16
CA ILE A 120 33.04 3.17 1.43
C ILE A 120 31.71 2.63 1.95
N ASN A 121 31.32 3.08 3.13
CA ASN A 121 30.06 2.75 3.76
C ASN A 121 29.23 4.02 3.92
N TYR A 122 27.96 3.96 3.53
CA TYR A 122 27.02 5.06 3.72
C TYR A 122 25.58 4.55 3.79
N ARG A 123 24.66 5.44 4.18
CA ARG A 123 23.23 5.18 4.20
C ARG A 123 22.54 5.97 3.11
N LEU A 124 21.57 5.38 2.44
CA LEU A 124 20.60 6.09 1.61
C LEU A 124 19.25 6.07 2.33
N PRO A 125 18.47 7.16 2.30
CA PRO A 125 17.15 7.18 2.91
C PRO A 125 16.25 6.11 2.26
N TYR A 126 15.33 5.53 3.03
CA TYR A 126 14.38 4.54 2.48
C TYR A 126 13.44 5.13 1.41
N SER A 127 13.36 6.45 1.29
CA SER A 127 12.67 7.15 0.20
C SER A 127 13.43 7.12 -1.14
N ALA A 128 14.68 6.65 -1.16
CA ALA A 128 15.48 6.57 -2.38
C ALA A 128 14.92 5.52 -3.35
N ASN A 129 14.50 5.95 -4.53
CA ASN A 129 14.01 5.04 -5.58
C ASN A 129 15.14 4.31 -6.32
N PHE A 130 16.36 4.87 -6.31
CA PHE A 130 17.50 4.36 -7.05
C PHE A 130 18.80 4.56 -6.26
N ILE A 131 19.73 3.63 -6.46
CA ILE A 131 21.16 3.88 -6.25
C ILE A 131 21.75 4.37 -7.57
N THR A 132 22.36 5.55 -7.55
CA THR A 132 23.03 6.15 -8.72
C THR A 132 24.53 6.12 -8.51
N LYS A 133 25.27 5.67 -9.53
CA LYS A 133 26.73 5.68 -9.53
C LYS A 133 27.29 6.27 -10.81
N LYS A 134 28.08 7.35 -10.68
CA LYS A 134 28.88 7.92 -11.78
C LYS A 134 30.29 7.33 -11.73
N ILE A 135 30.69 6.68 -12.82
CA ILE A 135 32.00 6.04 -12.95
C ILE A 135 33.03 7.09 -13.34
N ILE A 136 33.99 7.36 -12.45
CA ILE A 136 35.00 8.42 -12.64
C ILE A 136 36.21 7.92 -13.43
N TYR A 137 36.58 6.65 -13.23
CA TYR A 137 37.74 6.00 -13.85
C TYR A 137 37.29 4.80 -14.66
N THR A 138 38.05 4.42 -15.70
CA THR A 138 37.78 3.18 -16.44
C THR A 138 37.73 2.00 -15.46
N THR A 139 36.70 1.17 -15.59
CA THR A 139 36.41 0.09 -14.66
C THR A 139 36.33 -1.23 -15.40
N ASP A 140 37.23 -2.17 -15.10
CA ASP A 140 37.31 -3.47 -15.79
C ASP A 140 36.09 -4.34 -15.45
N GLU A 141 35.63 -4.31 -14.20
CA GLU A 141 34.46 -5.06 -13.73
C GLU A 141 33.72 -4.29 -12.64
N ILE A 142 32.39 -4.23 -12.74
CA ILE A 142 31.51 -3.74 -11.68
C ILE A 142 30.38 -4.72 -11.44
N SER A 143 29.98 -4.84 -10.18
CA SER A 143 28.77 -5.57 -9.82
C SER A 143 28.00 -4.85 -8.73
N VAL A 144 26.68 -4.94 -8.81
CA VAL A 144 25.76 -4.45 -7.78
C VAL A 144 24.98 -5.65 -7.26
N ASN A 145 25.06 -5.85 -5.96
CA ASN A 145 24.23 -6.79 -5.22
C ASN A 145 23.22 -6.03 -4.38
N LEU A 146 21.99 -6.53 -4.36
CA LEU A 146 20.92 -6.05 -3.50
C LEU A 146 20.43 -7.23 -2.66
N ASP A 147 20.51 -7.11 -1.33
CA ASP A 147 20.13 -8.17 -0.39
C ASP A 147 20.76 -9.52 -0.74
N ASN A 148 22.08 -9.50 -0.98
CA ASN A 148 22.91 -10.62 -1.42
C ASN A 148 22.52 -11.24 -2.78
N LYS A 149 21.63 -10.62 -3.56
CA LYS A 149 21.28 -11.02 -4.91
C LYS A 149 21.98 -10.14 -5.93
N LEU A 150 22.69 -10.74 -6.86
CA LEU A 150 23.29 -10.02 -7.99
C LEU A 150 22.19 -9.41 -8.87
N VAL A 151 22.15 -8.08 -8.95
CA VAL A 151 21.18 -7.33 -9.76
C VAL A 151 21.81 -6.66 -10.97
N PHE A 152 23.13 -6.45 -10.94
CA PHE A 152 23.87 -5.89 -12.06
C PHE A 152 25.30 -6.43 -12.10
N ASN A 153 25.80 -6.75 -13.29
CA ASN A 153 27.20 -7.05 -13.53
C ASN A 153 27.57 -6.54 -14.94
N SER A 154 28.70 -5.88 -15.08
CA SER A 154 29.20 -5.41 -16.36
C SER A 154 30.73 -5.29 -16.36
N LYS A 155 31.33 -5.36 -17.54
CA LYS A 155 32.76 -5.33 -17.77
C LYS A 155 33.15 -4.17 -18.70
N ASN A 156 34.39 -3.70 -18.58
CA ASN A 156 34.99 -2.68 -19.44
C ASN A 156 34.16 -1.38 -19.54
N ILE A 157 33.80 -0.83 -18.39
CA ILE A 157 33.02 0.41 -18.31
C ILE A 157 33.92 1.62 -18.48
N LEU A 158 33.54 2.48 -19.41
CA LEU A 158 34.23 3.74 -19.68
C LEU A 158 33.93 4.80 -18.61
N THR A 159 34.81 5.80 -18.55
CA THR A 159 34.61 6.98 -17.69
C THR A 159 33.31 7.71 -18.04
N ASN A 160 32.73 8.37 -17.03
CA ASN A 160 31.46 9.08 -17.08
C ASN A 160 30.20 8.23 -17.31
N ALA A 161 30.30 6.91 -17.34
CA ALA A 161 29.12 6.05 -17.32
C ALA A 161 28.29 6.30 -16.05
N ILE A 162 26.97 6.34 -16.19
CA ILE A 162 26.03 6.49 -15.08
C ILE A 162 25.25 5.19 -14.94
N LEU A 163 25.40 4.55 -13.79
CA LEU A 163 24.66 3.36 -13.41
C LEU A 163 23.51 3.77 -12.50
N LYS A 164 22.33 3.23 -12.76
CA LYS A 164 21.15 3.38 -11.91
C LYS A 164 20.56 2.00 -11.66
N ALA A 165 20.59 1.55 -10.42
CA ALA A 165 19.88 0.35 -10.01
C ALA A 165 18.65 0.73 -9.17
N ILE A 166 17.52 0.09 -9.46
CA ILE A 166 16.25 0.32 -8.78
C ILE A 166 16.34 -0.30 -7.39
N LEU A 167 15.96 0.47 -6.37
CA LEU A 167 15.82 -0.03 -5.01
C LEU A 167 14.35 -0.43 -4.79
N PRO A 168 14.08 -1.66 -4.29
CA PRO A 168 12.74 -2.10 -3.98
C PRO A 168 12.30 -1.36 -2.71
N THR A 169 11.75 -0.18 -2.90
CA THR A 169 10.95 0.44 -1.87
C THR A 169 9.61 -0.26 -1.94
N GLU A 170 9.28 -1.06 -0.93
CA GLU A 170 7.88 -1.32 -0.62
C GLU A 170 7.29 0.03 -0.25
N LYS A 171 6.87 0.81 -1.25
CA LYS A 171 5.98 1.93 -1.04
C LYS A 171 4.77 1.30 -0.40
N GLU A 172 4.56 1.56 0.89
CA GLU A 172 3.46 1.00 1.67
C GLU A 172 2.22 0.99 0.77
N GLY A 173 1.90 -0.20 0.26
CA GLY A 173 0.67 -0.39 -0.48
C GLY A 173 -0.44 0.01 0.47
N ILE A 174 -1.47 0.68 -0.06
CA ILE A 174 -2.65 1.11 0.69
C ILE A 174 -2.98 0.02 1.72
N SER A 175 -2.72 0.34 3.00
CA SER A 175 -2.75 -0.65 4.07
C SER A 175 -4.08 -1.38 4.07
N LEU A 176 -4.09 -2.70 4.29
CA LEU A 176 -5.33 -3.49 4.37
C LEU A 176 -6.33 -2.88 5.38
N TRP A 177 -5.82 -2.18 6.39
CA TRP A 177 -6.62 -1.40 7.34
C TRP A 177 -7.53 -0.36 6.68
N TYR A 178 -7.10 0.26 5.58
CA TYR A 178 -7.91 1.24 4.85
C TYR A 178 -9.17 0.58 4.24
N TYR A 179 -9.03 -0.62 3.67
CA TYR A 179 -10.17 -1.37 3.13
C TYR A 179 -11.12 -1.84 4.23
N ILE A 180 -10.58 -2.26 5.38
CA ILE A 180 -11.39 -2.65 6.55
C ILE A 180 -12.19 -1.44 7.06
N ILE A 181 -11.55 -0.28 7.20
CA ILE A 181 -12.21 0.98 7.62
C ILE A 181 -13.29 1.38 6.59
N TYR A 182 -12.98 1.32 5.30
CA TYR A 182 -13.92 1.65 4.23
C TYR A 182 -15.20 0.78 4.26
N ILE A 183 -15.03 -0.54 4.40
CA ILE A 183 -16.16 -1.47 4.51
C ILE A 183 -16.98 -1.22 5.79
N ALA A 184 -16.31 -0.93 6.92
CA ALA A 184 -16.98 -0.63 8.17
C ALA A 184 -17.85 0.63 8.07
N VAL A 185 -17.37 1.69 7.41
CA VAL A 185 -18.14 2.93 7.18
C VAL A 185 -19.38 2.67 6.33
N ILE A 186 -19.25 1.90 5.24
CA ILE A 186 -20.39 1.54 4.38
C ILE A 186 -21.43 0.73 5.16
N ALA A 187 -21.00 -0.25 5.96
CA ALA A 187 -21.89 -1.06 6.78
C ALA A 187 -22.64 -0.21 7.82
N LEU A 188 -21.96 0.78 8.41
CA LEU A 188 -22.55 1.68 9.40
C LEU A 188 -23.61 2.58 8.76
N ILE A 189 -23.33 3.17 7.59
CA ILE A 189 -24.32 3.94 6.81
C ILE A 189 -25.50 3.06 6.42
N GLY A 190 -25.25 1.85 5.92
CA GLY A 190 -26.28 0.88 5.55
C GLY A 190 -27.20 0.54 6.72
N SER A 191 -26.64 0.28 7.91
CA SER A 191 -27.40 0.01 9.12
C SER A 191 -28.28 1.20 9.53
N GLY A 192 -27.78 2.44 9.41
CA GLY A 192 -28.54 3.65 9.68
C GLY A 192 -29.76 3.81 8.78
N VAL A 193 -29.62 3.52 7.48
CA VAL A 193 -30.74 3.57 6.52
C VAL A 193 -31.79 2.50 6.86
N ILE A 194 -31.38 1.28 7.20
CA ILE A 194 -32.30 0.19 7.56
C ILE A 194 -33.11 0.55 8.82
N ILE A 195 -32.45 1.08 9.85
CA ILE A 195 -33.10 1.52 11.09
C ILE A 195 -34.07 2.67 10.81
N LEU A 196 -33.67 3.66 10.01
CA LEU A 196 -34.51 4.80 9.64
C LEU A 196 -35.77 4.36 8.89
N VAL A 197 -35.65 3.47 7.90
CA VAL A 197 -36.78 2.93 7.15
C VAL A 197 -37.71 2.12 8.06
N SER A 198 -37.16 1.35 8.99
CA SER A 198 -37.93 0.54 9.94
C SER A 198 -38.70 1.42 10.93
N TYR A 199 -38.09 2.51 11.41
CA TYR A 199 -38.73 3.48 12.28
C TYR A 199 -39.85 4.25 11.57
N LEU A 200 -39.64 4.62 10.30
CA LEU A 200 -40.66 5.27 9.47
C LEU A 200 -41.83 4.32 9.16
N LYS A 201 -41.58 3.03 8.92
CA LYS A 201 -42.64 2.02 8.70
C LYS A 201 -43.39 1.65 10.00
N GLY A 202 -42.74 1.70 11.16
CA GLY A 202 -43.35 1.36 12.44
C GLY A 202 -44.45 2.33 12.90
N LYS A 203 -44.48 3.56 12.36
CA LYS A 203 -45.44 4.61 12.74
C LYS A 203 -46.77 4.56 11.96
N GLY A 204 -46.98 3.52 11.14
CA GLY A 204 -48.05 3.48 10.13
C GLY A 204 -49.11 2.38 10.27
N ARG A 205 -49.17 1.62 11.38
CA ARG A 205 -50.40 0.84 11.66
C ARG A 205 -51.44 1.78 12.25
N LYS A 206 -52.17 2.45 11.37
CA LYS A 206 -53.43 3.10 11.71
C LYS A 206 -54.33 2.00 12.31
N GLU A 207 -54.75 2.17 13.55
CA GLU A 207 -55.98 1.53 14.01
C GLU A 207 -57.06 1.92 12.99
N GLU A 208 -57.63 0.90 12.37
CA GLU A 208 -58.75 1.07 11.46
C GLU A 208 -59.87 1.70 12.29
N VAL A 209 -60.14 2.99 12.07
CA VAL A 209 -61.17 3.71 12.80
C VAL A 209 -62.50 3.09 12.39
N GLU A 210 -62.99 2.15 13.20
CA GLU A 210 -64.31 1.55 13.04
C GLU A 210 -65.34 2.68 13.19
N THR A 211 -65.85 3.19 12.07
CA THR A 211 -66.89 4.22 12.08
C THR A 211 -68.21 3.63 12.61
N PRO A 212 -69.09 4.44 13.21
CA PRO A 212 -70.38 3.97 13.72
C PRO A 212 -71.22 3.27 12.64
N GLU A 213 -71.12 3.71 11.38
CA GLU A 213 -71.80 3.08 10.23
C GLU A 213 -71.30 1.65 9.97
N ILE A 214 -69.98 1.42 10.07
CA ILE A 214 -69.39 0.07 9.93
C ILE A 214 -69.84 -0.84 11.07
N LEU A 215 -69.89 -0.30 12.30
CA LEU A 215 -70.33 -1.06 13.48
C LEU A 215 -71.83 -1.41 13.41
N GLU A 216 -72.68 -0.50 12.92
CA GLU A 216 -74.11 -0.77 12.72
C GLU A 216 -74.34 -1.84 11.63
N LEU A 217 -73.61 -1.77 10.52
CA LEU A 217 -73.66 -2.80 9.47
C LEU A 217 -73.17 -4.16 10.00
N ARG A 218 -72.06 -4.17 10.76
CA ARG A 218 -71.50 -5.39 11.36
C ARG A 218 -72.46 -6.02 12.36
N LYS A 219 -73.15 -5.22 13.19
CA LYS A 219 -74.21 -5.69 14.09
C LYS A 219 -75.33 -6.37 13.31
N LYS A 220 -75.81 -5.75 12.23
CA LYS A 220 -76.88 -6.30 11.41
C LYS A 220 -76.49 -7.64 10.80
N LEU A 221 -75.31 -7.73 10.19
CA LEU A 221 -74.80 -8.96 9.56
C LEU A 221 -74.62 -10.10 10.58
N LEU A 222 -74.14 -9.80 11.79
CA LEU A 222 -74.00 -10.79 12.86
C LEU A 222 -75.36 -11.34 13.34
N LEU A 223 -76.37 -10.49 13.44
CA LEU A 223 -77.73 -10.91 13.81
C LEU A 223 -78.40 -11.73 12.71
N GLU A 224 -78.22 -11.35 11.45
CA GLU A 224 -78.71 -12.13 10.30
C GLU A 224 -78.01 -13.49 10.23
N SER A 225 -76.70 -13.54 10.47
CA SER A 225 -75.93 -14.79 10.52
C SER A 225 -76.39 -15.70 11.65
N LEU A 226 -76.68 -15.15 12.84
CA LEU A 226 -77.27 -15.91 13.95
C LEU A 226 -78.64 -16.50 13.60
N LYS A 227 -79.47 -15.74 12.88
CA LYS A 227 -80.80 -16.19 12.45
C LYS A 227 -80.72 -17.29 11.40
N GLU A 228 -79.82 -17.17 10.43
CA GLU A 228 -79.63 -18.23 9.42
C GLU A 228 -79.02 -19.49 10.06
N LEU A 229 -78.07 -19.34 10.99
CA LEU A 229 -77.50 -20.45 11.75
C LEU A 229 -78.58 -21.22 12.53
N GLU A 230 -79.53 -20.52 13.16
CA GLU A 230 -80.66 -21.15 13.86
C GLU A 230 -81.60 -21.90 12.89
N LYS A 231 -81.83 -21.34 11.71
CA LYS A 231 -82.65 -21.97 10.66
C LYS A 231 -81.99 -23.24 10.11
N GLU A 232 -80.68 -23.22 9.86
CA GLU A 232 -79.92 -24.40 9.43
C GLU A 232 -79.89 -25.50 10.48
N TYR A 233 -79.77 -25.11 11.76
CA TYR A 233 -79.87 -26.04 12.88
C TYR A 233 -81.25 -26.68 12.98
N ARG A 234 -82.34 -25.90 12.92
CA ARG A 234 -83.72 -26.43 12.92
C ARG A 234 -84.01 -27.34 11.73
N ALA A 235 -83.38 -27.08 10.59
CA ALA A 235 -83.43 -27.93 9.40
C ALA A 235 -82.55 -29.20 9.51
N LYS A 236 -81.89 -29.43 10.66
CA LYS A 236 -80.94 -30.53 10.93
C LYS A 236 -79.78 -30.62 9.93
N LYS A 237 -79.40 -29.50 9.30
CA LYS A 237 -78.30 -29.43 8.32
C LYS A 237 -76.92 -29.37 8.99
N ILE A 238 -76.87 -28.97 10.27
CA ILE A 238 -75.65 -28.83 11.06
C ILE A 238 -75.82 -29.55 12.41
N SER A 239 -74.73 -30.04 12.99
CA SER A 239 -74.74 -30.74 14.28
C SER A 239 -74.92 -29.79 15.46
N ASP A 240 -75.46 -30.27 16.58
CA ASP A 240 -75.59 -29.54 17.85
C ASP A 240 -74.27 -28.92 18.32
N HIS A 241 -73.17 -29.67 18.18
CA HIS A 241 -71.85 -29.19 18.55
C HIS A 241 -71.39 -28.01 17.68
N THR A 242 -71.58 -28.13 16.35
CA THR A 242 -71.26 -27.05 15.41
C THR A 242 -72.11 -25.81 15.65
N TYR A 243 -73.41 -25.99 15.91
CA TYR A 243 -74.35 -24.92 16.22
C TYR A 243 -73.96 -24.16 17.49
N ASN A 244 -73.74 -24.87 18.60
CA ASN A 244 -73.43 -24.23 19.89
C ASN A 244 -72.13 -23.42 19.83
N ARG A 245 -71.10 -23.94 19.14
CA ARG A 245 -69.83 -23.24 18.99
C ARG A 245 -69.98 -21.95 18.19
N LEU A 246 -70.60 -22.01 17.01
CA LEU A 246 -70.79 -20.84 16.14
C LEU A 246 -71.75 -19.81 16.75
N ARG A 247 -72.77 -20.28 17.48
CA ARG A 247 -73.73 -19.40 18.16
C ARG A 247 -73.05 -18.57 19.23
N GLU A 248 -72.23 -19.17 20.09
CA GLU A 248 -71.52 -18.44 21.14
C GLU A 248 -70.48 -17.48 20.56
N GLU A 249 -69.80 -17.87 19.48
CA GLU A 249 -68.86 -16.99 18.78
C GLU A 249 -69.54 -15.75 18.20
N TYR A 250 -70.60 -15.93 17.41
CA TYR A 250 -71.33 -14.80 16.81
C TYR A 250 -72.06 -13.94 17.85
N LYS A 251 -72.57 -14.55 18.93
CA LYS A 251 -73.17 -13.81 20.06
C LYS A 251 -72.13 -12.95 20.77
N SER A 252 -70.94 -13.49 21.03
CA SER A 252 -69.83 -12.75 21.65
C SER A 252 -69.40 -11.57 20.78
N GLN A 253 -69.26 -11.78 19.48
CA GLN A 253 -68.94 -10.72 18.52
C GLN A 253 -70.04 -9.64 18.46
N ALA A 254 -71.32 -10.04 18.44
CA ALA A 254 -72.44 -9.11 18.43
C ALA A 254 -72.49 -8.24 19.69
N VAL A 255 -72.25 -8.83 20.86
CA VAL A 255 -72.17 -8.10 22.15
C VAL A 255 -71.01 -7.11 22.14
N ASN A 256 -69.84 -7.49 21.61
CA ASN A 256 -68.68 -6.59 21.53
C ASN A 256 -68.97 -5.39 20.61
N VAL A 257 -69.58 -5.62 19.45
CA VAL A 257 -69.99 -4.56 18.53
C VAL A 257 -71.05 -3.64 19.17
N MET A 258 -72.00 -4.19 19.92
CA MET A 258 -73.01 -3.39 20.63
C MET A 258 -72.39 -2.52 21.73
N LYS A 259 -71.44 -3.05 22.51
CA LYS A 259 -70.71 -2.25 23.52
C LYS A 259 -69.96 -1.09 22.88
N LYS A 260 -69.26 -1.33 21.76
CA LYS A 260 -68.57 -0.27 21.01
C LYS A 260 -69.53 0.80 20.47
N LEU A 261 -70.71 0.39 19.98
CA LEU A 261 -71.74 1.33 19.54
C LEU A 261 -72.30 2.17 20.70
N ASP A 262 -72.50 1.57 21.88
CA ASP A 262 -72.98 2.27 23.07
C ASP A 262 -71.94 3.25 23.63
N GLU A 263 -70.65 2.88 23.57
CA GLU A 263 -69.53 3.74 23.95
C GLU A 263 -69.37 4.96 23.02
N ILE A 264 -69.70 4.82 21.73
CA ILE A 264 -69.67 5.92 20.75
C ILE A 264 -70.91 6.83 20.86
N LYS A 265 -72.05 6.31 21.35
CA LYS A 265 -73.32 7.05 21.49
C LYS A 265 -73.48 7.78 22.84
N LYS A 266 -72.59 7.54 23.81
CA LYS A 266 -72.49 8.27 25.08
C LYS A 266 -71.65 9.53 24.95
#